data_AF-A0A8T4MW50-F1
#
_entry.id   AF-A0A8T4MW50-F1
#
_cell.length_a   1.000
_cell.length_b   1.000
_cell.length_c   1.000
_cell.angle_alpha   90.00
_cell.angle_beta   90.00
_cell.angle_gamma   90.00
#
_symmetry.space_group_name_H-M   'P 1'
#
loop_
_entity.id
_entity.type
_entity.pdbx_description
1 polymer ?
#
loop_
_entity_poly.entity_id
_entity_poly.type
_entity_poly.pdbx_seq_one_letter_code
_entity_poly.pdbx_strand_id
1 'polypeptide(L)' 'MSQTSTYNIYYDTEGDFLEISLGEPSVCYAEEPEEGVFIRKDEKTGEIKSIGILSFKKRTQILKKLLQETHINLPLEISV' A
#
# COMPACT_ATOMS: atom_id res chain seq x y z
N MET A 1 -9.72 19.23 13.39
CA MET A 1 -8.75 18.14 13.59
C MET A 1 -8.20 17.80 12.22
N SER A 2 -7.03 18.33 11.87
CA SER A 2 -6.39 18.00 10.60
C SER A 2 -5.73 16.63 10.77
N GLN A 3 -6.27 15.59 10.16
CA GLN A 3 -5.56 14.32 10.05
C GLN A 3 -4.37 14.57 9.12
N THR A 4 -3.18 14.71 9.69
CA THR A 4 -1.95 14.62 8.93
C THR A 4 -1.75 13.14 8.64
N SER A 5 -2.25 12.66 7.50
CA SER A 5 -2.00 11.28 7.05
C SER A 5 -0.50 11.13 6.80
N THR A 6 0.22 10.62 7.80
CA THR A 6 1.60 10.18 7.63
C THR A 6 1.60 8.97 6.70
N TYR A 7 2.48 8.97 5.70
CA TYR A 7 2.66 7.82 4.84
C TYR A 7 4.16 7.57 4.66
N ASN A 8 4.51 6.30 4.47
CA ASN A 8 5.87 5.90 4.15
C ASN A 8 5.85 4.99 2.93
N ILE A 9 6.79 5.19 2.02
CA ILE A 9 6.93 4.39 0.81
C ILE A 9 8.33 3.77 0.85
N TYR A 10 8.39 2.45 0.78
CA TYR A 10 9.61 1.68 0.77
C TYR A 10 9.64 0.79 -0.46
N TYR A 11 10.74 0.81 -1.21
CA TYR A 11 10.94 -0.08 -2.35
C TYR A 11 12.24 -0.86 -2.16
N ASP A 12 12.12 -2.17 -2.01
CA ASP A 12 13.23 -3.10 -2.06
C ASP A 12 13.54 -3.43 -3.52
N THR A 13 14.71 -2.96 -3.98
CA THR A 13 15.14 -3.16 -5.36
C THR A 13 15.60 -4.60 -5.63
N GLU A 14 16.13 -5.30 -4.62
CA GLU A 14 16.63 -6.68 -4.75
C GLU A 14 15.45 -7.66 -4.81
N GLY A 15 14.46 -7.47 -3.93
CA GLY A 15 13.24 -8.28 -3.89
C GLY A 15 12.16 -7.90 -4.90
N ASP A 16 12.32 -6.78 -5.63
CA ASP A 16 11.28 -6.14 -6.45
C ASP A 16 9.95 -6.00 -5.70
N PHE A 17 10.02 -5.43 -4.49
CA PHE A 17 8.89 -5.33 -3.58
C PHE A 17 8.65 -3.88 -3.16
N LEU A 18 7.43 -3.40 -3.40
CA LEU A 18 6.97 -2.09 -2.95
C LEU A 18 6.08 -2.26 -1.72
N GLU A 19 6.31 -1.46 -0.69
CA GLU A 19 5.41 -1.30 0.45
C GLU A 19 5.05 0.18 0.66
N ILE A 20 3.76 0.44 0.86
CA ILE A 20 3.22 1.75 1.18
C ILE A 20 2.49 1.63 2.51
N SER A 21 3.02 2.24 3.57
CA SER A 21 2.40 2.27 4.89
C SER A 21 1.66 3.58 5.12
N LEU A 22 0.51 3.53 5.79
CA LEU A 22 -0.43 4.62 5.96
C LEU A 22 -0.80 4.80 7.43
N GLY A 23 -0.65 6.03 7.91
CA GLY A 23 -0.92 6.43 9.28
C GLY A 23 -0.01 5.74 10.30
N GLU A 24 -0.51 5.64 11.52
CA GLU A 24 0.19 5.01 12.63
C GLU A 24 0.05 3.48 12.60
N PRO A 25 1.09 2.74 13.05
CA PRO A 25 1.03 1.30 13.21
C PRO A 25 -0.10 0.86 14.14
N SER A 26 -0.78 -0.21 13.78
CA SER A 26 -1.81 -0.84 14.62
C SER A 26 -1.83 -2.36 14.45
N VAL A 27 -2.64 -3.04 15.25
CA VAL A 27 -2.85 -4.48 15.09
C VAL A 27 -3.65 -4.69 13.80
N CYS A 28 -3.04 -5.42 12.87
CA CYS A 28 -3.57 -5.61 11.53
C CYS A 28 -3.62 -7.08 11.18
N TYR A 29 -4.53 -7.41 10.27
CA TYR A 29 -4.51 -8.64 9.52
C TYR A 29 -4.19 -8.35 8.05
N ALA A 30 -3.63 -9.34 7.35
CA ALA A 30 -3.25 -9.21 5.95
C ALA A 30 -4.21 -10.01 5.07
N GLU A 31 -4.64 -9.41 3.98
CA GLU A 31 -5.37 -10.06 2.89
C GLU A 31 -4.49 -10.06 1.63
N GLU A 32 -4.64 -11.10 0.81
CA GLU A 32 -3.99 -11.23 -0.50
C GLU A 32 -5.07 -11.35 -1.59
N PRO A 33 -5.67 -10.23 -2.04
CA PRO A 33 -6.75 -10.26 -3.04
C PRO A 33 -6.30 -10.76 -4.42
N GLU A 34 -5.00 -10.66 -4.71
CA GLU A 34 -4.35 -11.19 -5.91
C GLU A 34 -2.95 -11.66 -5.53
N GLU A 35 -2.45 -12.72 -6.19
CA GLU A 35 -1.12 -13.27 -5.93
C GLU A 35 -0.06 -12.16 -5.94
N GLY A 36 0.68 -11.98 -4.84
CA GLY A 36 1.73 -10.98 -4.68
C GLY A 36 1.23 -9.55 -4.42
N VAL A 37 -0.06 -9.36 -4.10
CA VAL A 37 -0.64 -8.09 -3.66
C VAL A 37 -1.14 -8.26 -2.23
N PHE A 38 -0.54 -7.54 -1.30
CA PHE A 38 -0.87 -7.61 0.12
C PHE A 38 -1.55 -6.34 0.58
N ILE A 39 -2.69 -6.46 1.27
CA ILE A 39 -3.37 -5.32 1.90
C ILE A 39 -3.47 -5.62 3.39
N ARG A 40 -2.89 -4.75 4.21
CA ARG A 40 -3.03 -4.81 5.66
C ARG A 40 -4.12 -3.87 6.12
N LYS A 41 -5.04 -4.38 6.93
CA LYS A 41 -6.16 -3.63 7.49
C LYS A 41 -6.13 -3.70 9.01
N ASP A 42 -6.47 -2.59 9.65
CA ASP A 42 -6.70 -2.55 11.09
C ASP A 42 -7.84 -3.49 11.46
N GLU A 43 -7.63 -4.35 12.45
CA GLU A 43 -8.62 -5.37 12.84
C GLU A 43 -9.93 -4.78 13.38
N LYS A 44 -9.91 -3.57 13.93
CA LYS A 44 -11.06 -2.95 14.58
C LYS A 44 -11.81 -2.01 13.66
N THR A 45 -11.09 -1.22 12.86
CA THR A 45 -11.67 -0.18 12.01
C THR A 45 -11.82 -0.59 10.56
N GLY A 46 -11.09 -1.62 10.10
CA GLY A 46 -11.01 -1.99 8.70
C GLY A 46 -10.22 -0.99 7.84
N GLU A 47 -9.61 0.03 8.45
CA GLU A 47 -8.79 1.02 7.76
C GLU A 47 -7.56 0.35 7.14
N ILE A 48 -7.24 0.69 5.89
CA ILE A 48 -6.04 0.19 5.22
C ILE A 48 -4.81 0.86 5.84
N LYS A 49 -3.91 0.04 6.37
CA LYS A 49 -2.66 0.46 7.00
C LYS A 49 -1.43 0.24 6.14
N SER A 50 -1.46 -0.73 5.22
CA SER A 50 -0.35 -0.94 4.28
C SER A 50 -0.81 -1.62 2.99
N ILE A 51 -0.16 -1.29 1.88
CA ILE A 51 -0.26 -1.96 0.58
C ILE A 51 1.13 -2.43 0.19
N GLY A 52 1.28 -3.75 0.01
CA GLY A 52 2.50 -4.39 -0.48
C GLY A 52 2.30 -4.97 -1.87
N ILE A 53 3.27 -4.83 -2.78
CA ILE A 53 3.23 -5.39 -4.14
C ILE A 53 4.57 -6.05 -4.44
N LEU A 54 4.55 -7.36 -4.60
CA LEU A 54 5.69 -8.16 -5.07
C LEU A 54 5.76 -8.15 -6.60
N SER A 55 6.97 -8.25 -7.15
CA SER A 55 7.25 -8.10 -8.58
C SER A 55 6.72 -6.77 -9.14
N PHE A 56 6.87 -5.67 -8.38
CA PHE A 56 6.23 -4.39 -8.64
C PHE A 56 6.54 -3.82 -10.03
N LYS A 57 7.78 -3.95 -10.52
CA LYS A 57 8.17 -3.45 -11.86
C LYS A 57 7.28 -3.97 -12.98
N LYS A 58 6.75 -5.19 -12.85
CA LYS A 58 5.86 -5.81 -13.85
C LYS A 58 4.38 -5.49 -13.62
N ARG A 59 4.04 -4.85 -12.50
CA ARG A 59 2.69 -4.72 -11.95
C ARG A 59 2.32 -3.30 -11.55
N THR A 60 2.99 -2.30 -12.14
CA THR A 60 2.77 -0.87 -11.83
C THR A 60 1.31 -0.42 -12.01
N GLN A 61 0.56 -1.05 -12.94
CA GLN A 61 -0.86 -0.79 -13.15
C GLN A 61 -1.74 -1.23 -11.96
N ILE A 62 -1.33 -2.27 -11.22
CA ILE A 62 -2.07 -2.77 -10.04
C ILE A 62 -2.09 -1.69 -8.96
N LEU A 63 -0.95 -1.04 -8.70
CA LEU A 63 -0.89 0.06 -7.73
C LEU A 63 -1.88 1.17 -8.10
N LYS A 64 -1.91 1.57 -9.37
CA LYS A 64 -2.83 2.61 -9.83
C LYS A 64 -4.30 2.24 -9.60
N LYS A 65 -4.65 0.99 -9.87
CA LYS A 65 -6.00 0.44 -9.60
C LYS A 65 -6.31 0.44 -8.11
N LEU A 66 -5.39 -0.04 -7.26
CA LEU A 66 -5.59 -0.09 -5.81
C LEU A 66 -5.78 1.31 -5.22
N LEU A 67 -4.96 2.29 -5.60
CA LEU A 67 -5.11 3.67 -5.12
C LEU A 67 -6.47 4.28 -5.49
N GLN A 68 -6.99 3.95 -6.67
CA GLN A 68 -8.33 4.37 -7.11
C GLN A 68 -9.44 3.70 -6.30
N GLU A 69 -9.39 2.38 -6.13
CA GLU A 69 -10.40 1.61 -5.40
C GLU A 69 -10.44 1.99 -3.90
N THR A 70 -9.28 2.27 -3.33
CA THR A 70 -9.11 2.60 -1.90
C THR A 70 -9.27 4.08 -1.61
N HIS A 71 -9.41 4.93 -2.62
CA HIS A 71 -9.48 6.40 -2.50
C HIS A 71 -8.28 7.01 -1.76
N ILE A 72 -7.12 6.34 -1.82
CA ILE A 72 -5.88 6.81 -1.20
C ILE A 72 -5.19 7.78 -2.17
N ASN A 73 -5.03 9.03 -1.75
CA ASN A 73 -4.29 10.03 -2.50
C ASN A 73 -2.85 10.11 -1.97
N LEU A 74 -1.89 9.65 -2.79
CA LEU A 74 -0.46 9.77 -2.52
C LEU A 74 0.18 10.65 -3.60
N PRO A 75 1.05 11.61 -3.23
CA PRO A 75 1.82 12.40 -4.19
C PRO A 75 2.99 11.56 -4.73
N LEU A 76 2.68 10.50 -5.47
CA LEU A 76 3.64 9.55 -6.04
C LEU A 76 3.77 9.78 -7.55
N GLU A 77 4.96 10.15 -8.00
CA GLU A 77 5.34 10.07 -9.42
C GLU A 77 6.08 8.74 -9.66
N ILE A 78 5.44 7.82 -10.38
CA ILE A 78 6.05 6.54 -10.77
C ILE A 78 6.61 6.70 -12.17
N SER A 79 7.94 6.81 -12.28
CA SER A 79 8.65 6.71 -13.56
C SER A 79 9.23 5.31 -13.69
N VAL A 80 8.80 4.57 -14.72
CA VAL A 80 9.26 3.21 -15.03
C VAL A 80 10.12 3.25 -16.28
#